data_AF-A0A2K6T0E0-F1
#
_entry.id   AF-A0A2K6T0E0-F1
#
_cell.length_a   1.000
_cell.length_b   1.000
_cell.length_c   1.000
_cell.angle_alpha   90.00
_cell.angle_beta   90.00
_cell.angle_gamma   90.00
#
_symmetry.space_group_name_H-M   'P 1'
#
loop_
_entity.id
_entity.type
_entity.pdbx_description
1 polymer ?
#
loop_
_entity_poly.entity_id
_entity_poly.type
_entity_poly.pdbx_seq_one_letter_code
_entity_poly.pdbx_strand_id
1 'polypeptide(L)'
;MNILPKKSWHVRNKDNVARVRRDEAQAREEEKERERRVLLAQQEARTEFLRKKARHQNSVPQLEAAEVGAPSSGPVDLFRELLEDGKGLIRGNKEHEEEKRQEKERQEKALGILTYLGQSAAESQTQPPWYQLPPERGGHPPGPAPDEKIKSRLDPLREMQKHLGKKRRHSSDEGSHRRKEKKEGSEKRRPKGPLSLDQLRAERLQREAAERARAEALLARVQGRAPQEGKQEEEETDDRRRRYNSQFNPQLARRPRQQDPHLAH
;
A
#
# COMPACT_ATOMS: atom_id res chain seq x y z
N MET A 1 20.78 39.86 1.20
CA MET A 1 20.21 39.89 -0.17
C MET A 1 19.81 38.47 -0.57
N ASN A 2 18.54 38.21 -0.89
CA ASN A 2 18.10 36.88 -1.34
C ASN A 2 18.25 36.78 -2.87
N ILE A 3 19.18 35.94 -3.33
CA ILE A 3 19.48 35.75 -4.76
C ILE A 3 18.74 34.56 -5.37
N LEU A 4 18.04 33.77 -4.56
CA LEU A 4 17.39 32.53 -4.96
C LEU A 4 16.27 32.74 -6.02
N PRO A 5 15.40 33.76 -5.91
CA PRO A 5 14.36 34.01 -6.92
C PRO A 5 14.90 34.35 -8.31
N LYS A 6 16.15 34.85 -8.39
CA LYS A 6 16.82 35.21 -9.65
C LYS A 6 17.46 34.01 -10.35
N LYS A 7 17.37 32.81 -9.77
CA LYS A 7 17.94 31.59 -10.34
C LYS A 7 16.87 30.82 -11.11
N SER A 8 17.19 30.44 -12.35
CA SER A 8 16.29 29.69 -13.24
C SER A 8 15.90 28.30 -12.71
N TRP A 9 16.68 27.70 -11.81
CA TRP A 9 16.38 26.41 -11.20
C TRP A 9 15.51 26.51 -9.93
N HIS A 10 15.16 27.71 -9.48
CA HIS A 10 14.42 27.85 -8.23
C HIS A 10 13.01 27.27 -8.36
N VAL A 11 12.72 26.22 -7.59
CA VAL A 11 11.46 25.43 -7.67
C VAL A 11 10.22 26.30 -7.45
N ARG A 12 10.32 27.35 -6.61
CA ARG A 12 9.18 28.24 -6.31
C ARG A 12 8.99 29.37 -7.32
N ASN A 13 9.85 29.48 -8.34
CA ASN A 13 9.62 30.45 -9.41
C ASN A 13 8.34 30.08 -10.16
N LYS A 14 7.51 31.10 -10.41
CA LYS A 14 6.20 30.94 -11.07
C LYS A 14 6.31 30.16 -12.39
N ASP A 15 7.35 30.42 -13.17
CA ASP A 15 7.60 29.75 -14.45
C ASP A 15 7.90 28.26 -14.29
N ASN A 16 8.67 27.89 -13.25
CA ASN A 16 8.99 26.48 -12.97
C ASN A 16 7.76 25.74 -12.44
N VAL A 17 6.99 26.38 -11.55
CA VAL A 17 5.74 25.80 -11.07
C VAL A 17 4.74 25.63 -12.22
N ALA A 18 4.67 26.57 -13.16
CA ALA A 18 3.82 26.44 -14.35
C ALA A 18 4.24 25.30 -15.28
N ARG A 19 5.55 25.06 -15.46
CA ARG A 19 6.07 23.90 -16.20
C ARG A 19 5.68 22.59 -15.53
N VAL A 20 5.93 22.46 -14.23
CA VAL A 20 5.54 21.27 -13.46
C VAL A 20 4.04 21.00 -13.58
N ARG A 21 3.19 22.03 -13.47
CA ARG A 21 1.74 21.87 -13.64
C ARG A 21 1.34 21.42 -15.04
N ARG A 22 2.05 21.88 -16.08
CA ARG A 22 1.79 21.43 -17.46
C ARG A 22 2.16 19.97 -17.62
N ASP A 23 3.33 19.58 -17.14
CA ASP A 23 3.82 18.19 -17.23
C ASP A 23 2.91 17.25 -16.43
N GLU A 24 2.48 17.66 -15.23
CA GLU A 24 1.48 16.92 -14.42
C GLU A 24 0.12 16.82 -15.11
N ALA A 25 -0.33 17.89 -15.78
CA ALA A 25 -1.58 17.87 -16.53
C ALA A 25 -1.50 16.94 -17.75
N GLN A 26 -0.40 16.98 -18.49
CA GLN A 26 -0.14 16.09 -19.62
C GLN A 26 -0.09 14.63 -19.18
N ALA A 27 0.60 14.32 -18.08
CA ALA A 27 0.64 12.97 -17.52
C ALA A 27 -0.77 12.46 -17.17
N ARG A 28 -1.62 13.31 -16.57
CA ARG A 28 -3.01 12.96 -16.28
C ARG A 28 -3.87 12.77 -17.53
N GLU A 29 -3.64 13.54 -18.58
CA GLU A 29 -4.34 13.38 -19.86
C GLU A 29 -3.95 12.07 -20.54
N GLU A 30 -2.66 11.74 -20.60
CA GLU A 30 -2.16 10.47 -21.14
C GLU A 30 -2.70 9.26 -20.37
N GLU A 31 -2.77 9.33 -19.04
CA GLU A 31 -3.37 8.27 -18.22
C GLU A 31 -4.84 8.05 -18.56
N LYS A 32 -5.62 9.14 -18.69
CA LYS A 32 -7.04 9.06 -19.10
C LYS A 32 -7.20 8.48 -20.51
N GLU A 33 -6.33 8.83 -21.45
CA GLU A 33 -6.37 8.26 -22.80
C GLU A 33 -6.06 6.77 -22.80
N ARG A 34 -5.08 6.34 -21.99
CA ARG A 34 -4.77 4.91 -21.80
C ARG A 34 -5.95 4.17 -21.19
N GLU A 35 -6.56 4.71 -20.15
CA GLU A 35 -7.77 4.15 -19.53
C GLU A 35 -8.91 4.04 -20.54
N ARG A 36 -9.17 5.09 -21.33
CA ARG A 36 -10.18 5.07 -22.41
C ARG A 36 -9.90 3.96 -23.40
N ARG A 37 -8.64 3.80 -23.83
CA ARG A 37 -8.24 2.74 -24.76
C ARG A 37 -8.43 1.35 -24.17
N VAL A 38 -8.10 1.15 -22.89
CA VAL A 38 -8.33 -0.11 -22.18
C VAL A 38 -9.82 -0.42 -22.09
N LEU A 39 -10.65 0.56 -21.75
CA LEU A 39 -12.10 0.40 -21.68
C LEU A 39 -12.70 0.02 -23.04
N LEU A 40 -12.27 0.68 -24.13
CA LEU A 40 -12.70 0.32 -25.48
C LEU A 40 -12.27 -1.10 -25.84
N ALA A 41 -11.01 -1.47 -25.61
CA ALA A 41 -10.51 -2.82 -25.85
C ALA A 41 -11.28 -3.87 -25.04
N GLN A 42 -11.68 -3.54 -23.80
CA GLN A 42 -12.49 -4.42 -22.96
C GLN A 42 -13.92 -4.59 -23.51
N GLN A 43 -14.53 -3.50 -23.99
CA GLN A 43 -15.83 -3.56 -24.65
C GLN A 43 -15.76 -4.41 -25.94
N GLU A 44 -14.77 -4.16 -26.79
CA GLU A 44 -14.51 -4.91 -28.01
C GLU A 44 -14.30 -6.40 -27.70
N ALA A 45 -13.41 -6.74 -26.77
CA ALA A 45 -13.16 -8.13 -26.37
C ALA A 45 -14.43 -8.83 -25.86
N ARG A 46 -15.26 -8.14 -25.06
CA ARG A 46 -16.53 -8.67 -24.58
C ARG A 46 -17.50 -8.94 -25.74
N THR A 47 -17.64 -8.00 -26.67
CA THR A 47 -18.54 -8.17 -27.82
C THR A 47 -18.05 -9.26 -28.77
N GLU A 48 -16.74 -9.34 -29.03
CA GLU A 48 -16.15 -10.40 -29.82
C GLU A 48 -16.35 -11.78 -29.18
N PHE A 49 -16.18 -11.89 -27.86
CA PHE A 49 -16.44 -13.13 -27.14
C PHE A 49 -17.89 -13.59 -27.33
N LEU A 50 -18.85 -12.67 -27.19
CA LEU A 50 -20.27 -12.97 -27.43
C LEU A 50 -20.54 -13.36 -28.89
N ARG A 51 -19.94 -12.67 -29.86
CA ARG A 51 -20.04 -13.00 -31.29
C ARG A 51 -19.48 -14.39 -31.58
N LYS A 52 -18.30 -14.72 -31.04
CA LYS A 52 -17.68 -16.05 -31.17
C LYS A 52 -18.56 -17.13 -30.54
N LYS A 53 -19.08 -16.89 -29.33
CA LYS A 53 -20.00 -17.81 -28.64
C LYS A 53 -21.28 -18.04 -29.46
N ALA A 54 -21.89 -16.98 -30.00
CA ALA A 54 -23.07 -17.10 -30.87
C ALA A 54 -22.76 -17.90 -32.15
N ARG A 55 -21.60 -17.67 -32.79
CA ARG A 55 -21.15 -18.48 -33.94
C ARG A 55 -20.99 -19.95 -33.57
N HIS A 56 -20.39 -20.27 -32.42
CA HIS A 56 -20.26 -21.66 -31.96
C HIS A 56 -21.61 -22.32 -31.66
N GLN A 57 -22.57 -21.59 -31.10
CA GLN A 57 -23.93 -22.10 -30.85
C GLN A 57 -24.70 -22.29 -32.16
N ASN A 58 -24.60 -21.34 -33.09
CA ASN A 58 -25.25 -21.39 -34.40
C ASN A 58 -24.58 -22.34 -35.38
N SER A 59 -23.32 -22.75 -35.17
CA SER A 59 -22.65 -23.80 -35.96
C SER A 59 -23.08 -25.22 -35.54
N VAL A 60 -23.79 -25.38 -34.42
CA VAL A 60 -24.16 -26.68 -33.85
C VAL A 60 -25.56 -27.21 -34.26
N PRO A 61 -26.33 -26.57 -35.17
CA PRO A 61 -27.39 -27.26 -35.89
C PRO A 61 -27.29 -27.01 -37.41
N GLN A 62 -26.16 -27.38 -38.02
CA GLN A 62 -26.04 -27.41 -39.49
C GLN A 62 -25.44 -28.73 -39.97
N LEU A 63 -25.96 -29.85 -39.47
CA LEU A 63 -25.87 -31.15 -40.14
C LEU A 63 -27.23 -31.78 -40.43
N GLU A 64 -28.36 -31.17 -40.02
CA GLU A 64 -29.71 -31.65 -40.36
C GLU A 64 -30.69 -30.47 -40.56
N ALA A 65 -30.56 -29.69 -41.64
CA ALA A 65 -31.62 -28.77 -42.10
C ALA A 65 -31.26 -28.20 -43.48
N ALA A 66 -31.20 -29.08 -44.48
CA ALA A 66 -31.27 -28.67 -45.87
C ALA A 66 -32.60 -29.18 -46.43
N GLU A 67 -33.70 -28.44 -46.20
CA GLU A 67 -34.86 -28.43 -47.09
C GLU A 67 -35.86 -27.29 -46.73
N VAL A 68 -36.40 -26.70 -47.80
CA VAL A 68 -37.56 -25.78 -47.93
C VAL A 68 -37.34 -24.28 -47.62
N GLY A 69 -37.56 -23.47 -48.67
CA GLY A 69 -37.41 -22.02 -48.67
C GLY A 69 -38.51 -21.23 -47.97
N ALA A 70 -38.13 -20.04 -47.49
CA ALA A 70 -39.01 -18.97 -47.03
C ALA A 70 -38.36 -17.59 -47.30
N PRO A 71 -39.13 -16.53 -47.60
CA PRO A 71 -38.60 -15.21 -47.92
C PRO A 71 -37.93 -14.59 -46.68
N SER A 72 -36.82 -13.88 -46.93
CA SER A 72 -35.93 -13.19 -46.01
C SER A 72 -36.59 -12.64 -44.72
N SER A 73 -36.71 -13.49 -43.69
CA SER A 73 -36.93 -13.04 -42.32
C SER A 73 -35.55 -12.81 -41.70
N GLY A 74 -34.97 -11.64 -41.98
CA GLY A 74 -33.76 -11.20 -41.29
C GLY A 74 -34.05 -11.00 -39.79
N PRO A 75 -33.05 -11.09 -38.91
CA PRO A 75 -33.21 -10.72 -37.50
C PRO A 75 -33.83 -9.32 -37.42
N VAL A 76 -35.00 -9.22 -36.79
CA VAL A 76 -35.69 -7.95 -36.62
C VAL A 76 -34.82 -7.07 -35.72
N ASP A 77 -34.17 -6.05 -36.29
CA ASP A 77 -33.43 -5.06 -35.50
C ASP A 77 -34.43 -4.12 -34.82
N LEU A 78 -35.02 -4.55 -33.69
CA LEU A 78 -35.96 -3.76 -32.89
C LEU A 78 -35.42 -2.36 -32.48
N PHE A 79 -34.11 -2.15 -32.59
CA PHE A 79 -33.42 -0.89 -32.23
C PHE A 79 -33.00 -0.04 -33.42
N ARG A 80 -33.17 -0.51 -34.67
CA ARG A 80 -32.77 0.26 -35.87
C ARG A 80 -33.59 1.54 -36.00
N GLU A 81 -34.89 1.47 -35.72
CA GLU A 81 -35.78 2.63 -35.63
C GLU A 81 -35.32 3.62 -34.54
N LEU A 82 -34.83 3.13 -33.40
CA LEU A 82 -34.37 4.00 -32.31
C LEU A 82 -33.03 4.72 -32.62
N LEU A 83 -32.14 4.04 -33.36
CA LEU A 83 -30.81 4.56 -33.72
C LEU A 83 -30.85 5.50 -34.93
N GLU A 84 -31.71 5.21 -35.92
CA GLU A 84 -31.83 5.98 -37.16
C GLU A 84 -32.82 7.16 -37.03
N ASP A 85 -33.93 7.04 -36.29
CA ASP A 85 -34.91 8.13 -36.17
C ASP A 85 -34.55 9.19 -35.11
N GLY A 86 -33.57 8.94 -34.22
CA GLY A 86 -33.23 9.89 -33.15
C GLY A 86 -34.40 10.24 -32.19
N LYS A 87 -35.54 9.53 -32.30
CA LYS A 87 -36.75 9.66 -31.48
C LYS A 87 -36.57 8.94 -30.15
N GLY A 88 -35.54 9.36 -29.44
CA GLY A 88 -35.07 8.73 -28.22
C GLY A 88 -33.71 9.26 -27.83
N LEU A 89 -33.36 10.47 -28.31
CA LEU A 89 -32.24 11.24 -27.79
C LEU A 89 -32.32 11.14 -26.27
N ILE A 90 -31.30 10.49 -25.72
CA ILE A 90 -31.13 10.11 -24.33
C ILE A 90 -31.25 11.38 -23.50
N ARG A 91 -32.48 11.79 -23.20
CA ARG A 91 -32.77 12.72 -22.14
C ARG A 91 -32.57 11.85 -20.92
N GLY A 92 -31.36 11.89 -20.38
CA GLY A 92 -31.03 11.22 -19.12
C GLY A 92 -32.17 11.43 -18.15
N ASN A 93 -32.54 10.37 -17.43
CA ASN A 93 -33.64 10.48 -16.49
C ASN A 93 -33.31 11.63 -15.53
N LYS A 94 -34.06 12.73 -15.62
CA LYS A 94 -33.79 13.97 -14.86
C LYS A 94 -33.75 13.67 -13.37
N GLU A 95 -34.63 12.78 -12.94
CA GLU A 95 -34.72 12.30 -11.56
C GLU A 95 -33.41 11.64 -11.12
N HIS A 96 -32.74 10.89 -12.01
CA HIS A 96 -31.48 10.20 -11.71
C HIS A 96 -30.27 11.16 -11.70
N GLU A 97 -30.29 12.22 -12.51
CA GLU A 97 -29.28 13.28 -12.44
C GLU A 97 -29.42 14.10 -11.15
N GLU A 98 -30.66 14.40 -10.77
CA GLU A 98 -30.99 15.05 -9.50
C GLU A 98 -30.65 14.17 -8.31
N GLU A 99 -30.93 12.87 -8.36
CA GLU A 99 -30.56 11.91 -7.31
C GLU A 99 -29.04 11.84 -7.13
N LYS A 100 -28.27 11.74 -8.23
CA LYS A 100 -26.81 11.78 -8.18
C LYS A 100 -26.28 13.09 -7.63
N ARG A 101 -26.94 14.21 -7.94
CA ARG A 101 -26.57 15.52 -7.39
C ARG A 101 -26.83 15.57 -5.89
N GLN A 102 -27.99 15.09 -5.44
CA GLN A 102 -28.31 15.00 -4.02
C GLN A 102 -27.39 14.04 -3.27
N GLU A 103 -27.01 12.91 -3.87
CA GLU A 103 -26.07 11.97 -3.26
C GLU A 103 -24.69 12.61 -3.10
N LYS A 104 -24.20 13.34 -4.10
CA LYS A 104 -22.97 14.13 -4.00
C LYS A 104 -23.08 15.20 -2.92
N GLU A 105 -24.16 15.97 -2.88
CA GLU A 105 -24.38 16.98 -1.84
C GLU A 105 -24.45 16.34 -0.44
N ARG A 106 -25.05 15.15 -0.29
CA ARG A 106 -25.06 14.36 0.95
C ARG A 106 -23.65 13.91 1.34
N GLN A 107 -22.86 13.41 0.39
CA GLN A 107 -21.47 13.01 0.62
C GLN A 107 -20.61 14.21 1.00
N GLU A 108 -20.70 15.32 0.27
CA GLU A 108 -19.99 16.55 0.57
C GLU A 108 -20.42 17.14 1.92
N LYS A 109 -21.70 17.05 2.28
CA LYS A 109 -22.21 17.45 3.59
C LYS A 109 -21.69 16.55 4.70
N ALA A 110 -21.64 15.23 4.48
CA ALA A 110 -21.08 14.27 5.44
C ALA A 110 -19.56 14.45 5.62
N LEU A 111 -18.85 14.82 4.55
CA LEU A 111 -17.41 15.16 4.59
C LEU A 111 -17.14 16.57 5.13
N GLY A 112 -18.18 17.38 5.37
CA GLY A 112 -18.06 18.78 5.81
C GLY A 112 -17.55 19.75 4.74
N ILE A 113 -17.49 19.33 3.46
CA ILE A 113 -17.10 20.17 2.32
C ILE A 113 -18.23 21.13 1.97
N LEU A 114 -19.46 20.61 1.90
CA LEU A 114 -20.67 21.39 1.64
C LEU A 114 -21.38 21.70 2.96
N THR A 115 -21.06 22.86 3.55
CA THR A 115 -21.73 23.38 4.75
C THR A 115 -22.60 24.57 4.36
N TYR A 116 -23.92 24.43 4.48
CA TYR A 116 -24.83 25.54 4.17
C TYR A 116 -24.76 26.60 5.27
N LEU A 117 -24.70 27.87 4.85
CA LEU A 117 -24.69 29.03 5.73
C LEU A 117 -25.87 28.96 6.72
N GLY A 118 -25.60 28.96 8.02
CA GLY A 118 -26.60 28.83 9.08
C GLY A 118 -26.66 27.45 9.74
N GLN A 119 -26.03 26.41 9.17
CA GLN A 119 -25.77 25.15 9.87
C GLN A 119 -24.47 25.33 10.65
N SER A 120 -24.57 25.57 11.95
CA SER A 120 -23.39 25.73 12.80
C SER A 120 -22.58 24.43 12.77
N ALA A 121 -21.24 24.51 12.79
CA ALA A 121 -20.37 23.33 12.86
C ALA A 121 -20.71 22.40 14.05
N ALA A 122 -21.33 22.95 15.11
CA ALA A 122 -21.82 22.20 16.25
C ALA A 122 -23.08 21.34 15.98
N GLU A 123 -23.91 21.71 14.99
CA GLU A 123 -25.13 20.98 14.62
C GLU A 123 -24.91 20.01 13.45
N SER A 124 -23.96 20.30 12.56
CA SER A 124 -23.60 19.38 11.47
C SER A 124 -22.71 18.22 11.94
N GLN A 125 -21.90 18.45 12.98
CA GLN A 125 -21.12 17.40 13.62
C GLN A 125 -22.04 16.55 14.50
N THR A 126 -22.07 15.24 14.26
CA THR A 126 -22.88 14.26 15.03
C THR A 126 -22.52 14.19 16.52
N GLN A 127 -21.47 14.88 16.96
CA GLN A 127 -21.04 14.99 18.34
C GLN A 127 -20.94 16.47 18.71
N PRO A 128 -21.55 16.89 19.83
CA PRO A 128 -21.40 18.25 20.31
C PRO A 128 -19.90 18.53 20.58
N PRO A 129 -19.40 19.71 20.19
CA PRO A 129 -18.01 20.05 20.40
C PRO A 129 -17.66 20.02 21.90
N TRP A 130 -16.41 19.67 22.20
CA TRP A 130 -15.92 19.42 23.57
C TRP A 130 -16.18 20.57 24.57
N TYR A 131 -16.36 21.80 24.10
CA TYR A 131 -16.65 22.98 24.93
C TYR A 131 -18.14 23.14 25.29
N GLN A 132 -19.05 22.47 24.58
CA GLN A 132 -20.48 22.40 24.95
C GLN A 132 -20.76 21.26 25.92
N LEU A 133 -19.93 20.21 25.90
CA LEU A 133 -20.05 19.11 26.84
C LEU A 133 -19.47 19.51 28.20
N PRO A 134 -20.27 19.45 29.29
CA PRO A 134 -19.69 19.58 30.62
C PRO A 134 -18.67 18.45 30.84
N PRO A 135 -17.55 18.72 31.53
CA PRO A 135 -16.60 17.66 31.87
C PRO A 135 -17.34 16.54 32.59
N GLU A 136 -17.18 15.29 32.15
CA GLU A 136 -17.86 14.15 32.77
C GLU A 136 -17.51 14.08 34.26
N ARG A 137 -18.44 14.50 35.12
CA ARG A 137 -18.37 14.31 36.56
C ARG A 137 -19.18 13.06 36.89
N GLY A 138 -18.53 11.91 37.08
CA GLY A 138 -19.20 10.78 37.73
C GLY A 138 -18.88 9.36 37.24
N GLY A 139 -17.73 9.10 36.62
CA GLY A 139 -17.19 7.74 36.54
C GLY A 139 -16.16 7.51 37.65
N HIS A 140 -16.17 6.33 38.28
CA HIS A 140 -15.15 5.81 39.21
C HIS A 140 -13.75 6.43 39.02
N PRO A 141 -12.97 6.76 40.08
CA PRO A 141 -11.63 7.31 39.90
C PRO A 141 -10.86 6.35 38.99
N PRO A 142 -10.44 6.79 37.78
CA PRO A 142 -9.65 5.92 36.94
C PRO A 142 -8.38 5.67 37.73
N GLY A 143 -8.01 4.38 37.91
CA GLY A 143 -6.68 4.03 38.40
C GLY A 143 -5.63 4.85 37.65
N PRO A 144 -4.44 5.07 38.25
CA PRO A 144 -3.57 6.23 37.97
C PRO A 144 -3.58 6.55 36.49
N ALA A 145 -3.99 7.78 36.17
CA ALA A 145 -4.22 8.22 34.80
C ALA A 145 -3.05 7.74 33.91
N PRO A 146 -3.28 7.43 32.62
CA PRO A 146 -2.21 6.99 31.73
C PRO A 146 -0.96 7.89 31.86
N ASP A 147 -1.20 9.18 32.06
CA ASP A 147 -0.20 10.19 32.34
C ASP A 147 0.60 9.98 33.64
N GLU A 148 -0.01 9.58 34.76
CA GLU A 148 0.71 9.23 36.00
C GLU A 148 1.56 7.97 35.86
N LYS A 149 1.09 6.99 35.08
CA LYS A 149 1.87 5.78 34.75
C LYS A 149 3.06 6.13 33.84
N ILE A 150 2.88 7.07 32.92
CA ILE A 150 3.95 7.58 32.06
C ILE A 150 4.96 8.38 32.90
N LYS A 151 4.48 9.31 33.74
CA LYS A 151 5.30 10.10 34.67
C LYS A 151 6.11 9.21 35.62
N SER A 152 5.50 8.19 36.20
CA SER A 152 6.21 7.24 37.07
C SER A 152 7.20 6.34 36.34
N ARG A 153 6.95 6.01 35.06
CA ARG A 153 7.88 5.27 34.20
C ARG A 153 9.07 6.11 33.75
N LEU A 154 8.86 7.41 33.52
CA LEU A 154 9.87 8.36 33.07
C LEU A 154 10.54 9.12 34.22
N ASP A 155 10.26 8.75 35.46
CA ASP A 155 10.87 9.36 36.64
C ASP A 155 12.31 8.84 36.86
N PRO A 156 13.34 9.71 36.77
CA PRO A 156 14.74 9.31 36.94
C PRO A 156 15.05 8.75 38.33
N LEU A 157 14.31 9.14 39.37
CA LEU A 157 14.49 8.59 40.72
C LEU A 157 14.13 7.10 40.77
N ARG A 158 13.06 6.70 40.06
CA ARG A 158 12.65 5.30 39.93
C ARG A 158 13.68 4.46 39.19
N GLU A 159 14.34 5.04 38.18
CA GLU A 159 15.41 4.39 37.44
C GLU A 159 16.65 4.19 38.33
N MET A 160 17.11 5.22 39.02
CA MET A 160 18.24 5.13 39.95
C MET A 160 18.01 4.12 41.07
N GLN A 161 16.80 4.05 41.65
CA GLN A 161 16.44 3.06 42.67
C GLN A 161 16.63 1.61 42.18
N LYS A 162 16.33 1.31 40.90
CA LYS A 162 16.56 -0.03 40.31
C LYS A 162 18.03 -0.40 40.27
N HIS A 163 18.93 0.56 40.04
CA HIS A 163 20.37 0.32 39.99
C HIS A 163 20.99 0.21 41.39
N LEU A 164 20.50 1.01 42.35
CA LEU A 164 20.94 0.94 43.73
C LEU A 164 20.53 -0.37 44.43
N GLY A 165 19.33 -0.89 44.13
CA GLY A 165 18.86 -2.18 44.66
C GLY A 165 19.68 -3.40 44.21
N LYS A 166 20.29 -3.35 43.01
CA LYS A 166 21.15 -4.43 42.49
C LYS A 166 22.49 -4.51 43.22
N LYS A 167 23.03 -3.38 43.68
CA LYS A 167 24.30 -3.35 44.42
C LYS A 167 24.20 -3.99 45.81
N ARG A 168 23.01 -4.02 46.42
CA ARG A 168 22.77 -4.70 47.71
C ARG A 168 22.66 -6.22 47.61
N ARG A 169 22.44 -6.80 46.42
CA ARG A 169 22.35 -8.26 46.23
C ARG A 169 23.67 -8.94 45.82
N HIS A 170 24.68 -8.17 45.42
CA HIS A 170 25.99 -8.69 45.02
C HIS A 170 27.07 -8.57 46.11
N SER A 171 26.73 -8.17 47.34
CA SER A 171 27.68 -8.12 48.46
C SER A 171 27.49 -9.24 49.49
N SER A 172 26.73 -10.30 49.18
CA SER A 172 26.49 -11.41 50.13
C SER A 172 26.59 -12.81 49.51
N ASP A 173 27.27 -13.00 48.39
CA ASP A 173 27.44 -14.34 47.82
C ASP A 173 28.78 -14.44 47.06
N GLU A 174 29.87 -14.53 47.82
CA GLU A 174 31.16 -15.05 47.36
C GLU A 174 31.13 -16.57 47.54
N GLY A 175 30.93 -17.31 46.44
CA GLY A 175 31.13 -18.76 46.45
C GLY A 175 30.36 -19.51 45.37
N SER A 176 31.00 -19.77 44.22
CA SER A 176 31.04 -21.10 43.57
C SER A 176 31.53 -21.01 42.12
N HIS A 177 32.76 -21.49 41.92
CA HIS A 177 33.33 -21.76 40.61
C HIS A 177 32.58 -22.90 39.91
N ARG A 178 32.08 -22.67 38.68
CA ARG A 178 31.88 -23.75 37.71
C ARG A 178 32.36 -23.35 36.32
N ARG A 179 33.50 -23.93 35.94
CA ARG A 179 34.05 -23.99 34.59
C ARG A 179 32.99 -24.58 33.65
N LYS A 180 32.74 -23.92 32.52
CA LYS A 180 32.06 -24.54 31.37
C LYS A 180 32.86 -24.25 30.11
N GLU A 181 33.30 -25.34 29.50
CA GLU A 181 34.17 -25.45 28.34
C GLU A 181 33.59 -24.72 27.12
N LYS A 182 34.43 -23.94 26.43
CA LYS A 182 34.13 -23.37 25.12
C LYS A 182 34.38 -24.43 24.05
N LYS A 183 33.32 -24.91 23.42
CA LYS A 183 33.36 -25.73 22.21
C LYS A 183 33.78 -24.86 21.01
N GLU A 184 34.68 -25.42 20.21
CA GLU A 184 35.41 -24.82 19.10
C GLU A 184 34.53 -24.08 18.07
N GLY A 185 34.91 -22.83 17.78
CA GLY A 185 34.49 -22.14 16.56
C GLY A 185 35.43 -22.56 15.43
N SER A 186 34.87 -23.03 14.32
CA SER A 186 35.62 -23.41 13.13
C SER A 186 36.50 -22.26 12.63
N GLU A 187 37.81 -22.42 12.78
CA GLU A 187 38.79 -21.57 12.10
C GLU A 187 38.60 -21.74 10.59
N LYS A 188 37.98 -20.75 9.95
CA LYS A 188 38.15 -20.55 8.51
C LYS A 188 39.63 -20.32 8.26
N ARG A 189 40.35 -21.37 7.86
CA ARG A 189 41.73 -21.29 7.43
C ARG A 189 41.83 -20.22 6.34
N ARG A 190 42.44 -19.08 6.67
CA ARG A 190 42.81 -18.07 5.68
C ARG A 190 43.80 -18.74 4.71
N PRO A 191 43.65 -18.57 3.39
CA PRO A 191 44.65 -19.07 2.46
C PRO A 191 45.99 -18.39 2.77
N LYS A 192 47.03 -19.20 3.00
CA LYS A 192 48.40 -18.72 3.19
C LYS A 192 48.98 -18.40 1.80
N GLY A 193 48.87 -17.14 1.38
CA GLY A 193 49.50 -16.61 0.17
C GLY A 193 48.65 -15.53 -0.51
N PRO A 194 49.25 -14.58 -1.25
CA PRO A 194 48.49 -13.65 -2.08
C PRO A 194 47.70 -14.45 -3.12
N LEU A 195 46.41 -14.12 -3.28
CA LEU A 195 45.53 -14.76 -4.28
C LEU A 195 46.13 -14.56 -5.68
N SER A 196 46.18 -15.64 -6.47
CA SER A 196 46.68 -15.57 -7.85
C SER A 196 45.84 -14.58 -8.67
N LEU A 197 46.45 -13.88 -9.63
CA LEU A 197 45.75 -12.89 -10.47
C LEU A 197 44.49 -13.47 -11.15
N ASP A 198 44.54 -14.75 -11.51
CA ASP A 198 43.39 -15.43 -12.14
C ASP A 198 42.24 -15.67 -11.16
N GLN A 199 42.55 -15.85 -9.86
CA GLN A 199 41.53 -15.95 -8.81
C GLN A 199 40.83 -14.59 -8.61
N LEU A 200 41.56 -13.48 -8.66
CA LEU A 200 40.99 -12.14 -8.56
C LEU A 200 40.12 -11.79 -9.78
N ARG A 201 40.50 -12.26 -10.99
CA ARG A 201 39.68 -12.13 -12.19
C ARG A 201 38.40 -12.95 -12.09
N ALA A 202 38.50 -14.20 -11.65
CA ALA A 202 37.33 -15.06 -11.44
C ALA A 202 36.38 -14.48 -10.38
N GLU A 203 36.92 -13.95 -9.27
CA GLU A 203 36.13 -13.29 -8.25
C GLU A 203 35.46 -12.02 -8.78
N ARG A 204 36.16 -11.21 -9.59
CA ARG A 204 35.55 -10.05 -10.26
C ARG A 204 34.39 -10.47 -11.16
N LEU A 205 34.59 -11.48 -12.02
CA LEU A 205 33.54 -11.99 -12.90
C LEU A 205 32.33 -12.52 -12.10
N GLN A 206 32.56 -13.20 -10.98
CA GLN A 206 31.48 -13.65 -10.09
C GLN A 206 30.72 -12.49 -9.46
N ARG A 207 31.41 -11.43 -9.04
CA ARG A 207 30.76 -10.22 -8.51
C ARG A 207 29.95 -9.50 -9.58
N GLU A 208 30.53 -9.30 -10.77
CA GLU A 208 29.84 -8.68 -11.91
C GLU A 208 28.63 -9.51 -12.35
N ALA A 209 28.74 -10.85 -12.37
CA ALA A 209 27.62 -11.74 -12.69
C ALA A 209 26.52 -11.68 -11.63
N ALA A 210 26.88 -11.66 -10.34
CA ALA A 210 25.91 -11.54 -9.25
C ALA A 210 25.19 -10.18 -9.26
N GLU A 211 25.90 -9.09 -9.56
CA GLU A 211 25.31 -7.76 -9.70
C GLU A 211 24.43 -7.66 -10.95
N ARG A 212 24.86 -8.23 -12.09
CA ARG A 212 24.02 -8.33 -13.29
C ARG A 212 22.75 -9.14 -13.03
N ALA A 213 22.85 -10.28 -12.36
CA ALA A 213 21.69 -11.08 -12.01
C ALA A 213 20.73 -10.32 -11.08
N ARG A 214 21.24 -9.53 -10.11
CA ARG A 214 20.41 -8.65 -9.28
C ARG A 214 19.73 -7.55 -10.08
N ALA A 215 20.44 -6.91 -11.00
CA ALA A 215 19.89 -5.87 -11.86
C ALA A 215 18.82 -6.44 -12.80
N GLU A 216 19.07 -7.61 -13.38
CA GLU A 216 18.11 -8.32 -14.22
C GLU A 216 16.87 -8.74 -13.45
N ALA A 217 17.02 -9.25 -12.22
CA ALA A 217 15.89 -9.57 -11.35
C ALA A 217 15.03 -8.34 -11.03
N LEU A 218 15.65 -7.18 -10.78
CA LEU A 218 14.92 -5.92 -10.57
C LEU A 218 14.17 -5.48 -11.84
N LEU A 219 14.82 -5.56 -13.01
CA LEU A 219 14.18 -5.22 -14.29
C LEU A 219 13.04 -6.19 -14.63
N ALA A 220 13.20 -7.49 -14.37
CA ALA A 220 12.16 -8.49 -14.57
C ALA A 220 10.95 -8.26 -13.66
N ARG A 221 11.17 -7.79 -12.41
CA ARG A 221 10.10 -7.35 -11.50
C ARG A 221 9.37 -6.11 -12.02
N VAL A 222 10.10 -5.12 -12.55
CA VAL A 222 9.51 -3.90 -13.13
C VAL A 222 8.73 -4.20 -14.41
N GLN A 223 9.22 -5.12 -15.24
CA GLN A 223 8.58 -5.54 -16.49
C GLN A 223 7.45 -6.56 -16.30
N GLY A 224 7.16 -6.98 -15.06
CA GLY A 224 6.09 -7.94 -14.75
C GLY A 224 6.33 -9.37 -15.27
N ARG A 225 7.56 -9.72 -15.63
CA ARG A 225 7.94 -11.04 -16.18
C ARG A 225 8.38 -12.04 -15.12
N ALA A 226 8.75 -11.58 -13.92
CA ALA A 226 9.19 -12.47 -12.85
C ALA A 226 7.97 -13.05 -12.07
N PRO A 227 7.85 -14.38 -11.93
CA PRO A 227 6.89 -14.97 -11.00
C PRO A 227 7.24 -14.52 -9.57
N GLN A 228 6.23 -14.12 -8.79
CA GLN A 228 6.39 -13.89 -7.34
C GLN A 228 6.62 -15.24 -6.65
N GLU A 229 7.84 -15.77 -6.73
CA GLU A 229 8.23 -16.96 -5.99
C GLU A 229 8.41 -16.58 -4.50
N GLY A 230 7.31 -16.71 -3.76
CA GLY A 230 7.28 -17.30 -2.43
C GLY A 230 8.27 -16.79 -1.38
N LYS A 231 8.05 -15.57 -0.90
CA LYS A 231 7.71 -15.29 0.51
C LYS A 231 6.96 -13.96 0.49
N GLN A 232 5.66 -14.03 0.27
CA GLN A 232 4.78 -13.04 0.88
C GLN A 232 4.95 -13.26 2.39
N GLU A 233 6.00 -12.70 2.99
CA GLU A 233 5.86 -12.24 4.37
C GLU A 233 4.64 -11.33 4.28
N GLU A 234 3.52 -11.76 4.85
CA GLU A 234 2.32 -10.93 4.97
C GLU A 234 2.82 -9.54 5.35
N GLU A 235 2.68 -8.55 4.45
CA GLU A 235 3.02 -7.18 4.80
C GLU A 235 2.07 -6.84 5.93
N GLU A 236 2.53 -6.98 7.16
CA GLU A 236 1.73 -6.90 8.39
C GLU A 236 1.04 -5.54 8.34
N THR A 237 -0.21 -5.44 7.87
CA THR A 237 -0.85 -4.13 7.54
C THR A 237 -1.20 -3.32 8.77
N ASP A 238 -1.20 -3.97 9.93
CA ASP A 238 -1.47 -3.39 11.24
C ASP A 238 -0.21 -2.65 11.75
N ASP A 239 -0.25 -1.32 11.73
CA ASP A 239 0.82 -0.43 12.23
C ASP A 239 1.25 -0.75 13.67
N ARG A 240 0.38 -1.39 14.47
CA ARG A 240 0.70 -1.81 15.84
C ARG A 240 1.62 -3.03 15.89
N ARG A 241 1.63 -3.84 14.83
CA ARG A 241 2.47 -5.06 14.71
C ARG A 241 3.73 -4.79 13.88
N ARG A 242 3.65 -3.83 12.94
CA ARG A 242 4.79 -3.30 12.19
C ARG A 242 5.89 -2.84 13.12
N ARG A 243 7.11 -3.35 12.90
CA ARG A 243 8.28 -2.96 13.71
C ARG A 243 8.91 -1.69 13.15
N TYR A 244 9.33 -0.79 14.03
CA TYR A 244 10.18 0.34 13.65
C TYR A 244 11.59 -0.14 13.26
N ASN A 245 12.02 0.18 12.04
CA ASN A 245 13.40 -0.06 11.60
C ASN A 245 14.31 1.05 12.15
N SER A 246 14.81 0.88 13.38
CA SER A 246 15.72 1.86 13.98
C SER A 246 17.15 1.63 13.52
N GLN A 247 17.71 2.56 12.74
CA GLN A 247 19.13 2.55 12.38
C GLN A 247 20.05 2.81 13.58
N PHE A 248 19.60 3.60 14.56
CA PHE A 248 20.43 4.05 15.68
C PHE A 248 20.44 3.09 16.88
N ASN A 249 19.39 2.28 17.09
CA ASN A 249 19.27 1.35 18.24
C ASN A 249 18.73 -0.03 17.83
N PRO A 250 19.44 -0.77 16.95
CA PRO A 250 18.93 -2.01 16.35
C PRO A 250 18.63 -3.12 17.37
N GLN A 251 19.20 -3.04 18.57
CA GLN A 251 19.01 -4.02 19.64
C GLN A 251 17.60 -3.98 20.25
N LEU A 252 17.00 -2.79 20.28
CA LEU A 252 15.65 -2.57 20.82
C LEU A 252 14.56 -2.94 19.79
N ALA A 253 14.87 -2.80 18.50
CA ALA A 253 13.95 -3.11 17.40
C ALA A 253 13.93 -4.60 17.01
N ARG A 254 14.95 -5.38 17.41
CA ARG A 254 15.04 -6.82 17.12
C ARG A 254 14.29 -7.62 18.18
N ARG A 255 13.45 -8.57 17.74
CA ARG A 255 12.83 -9.53 18.67
C ARG A 255 13.93 -10.39 19.32
N PRO A 256 13.81 -10.72 20.62
CA PRO A 256 14.62 -11.77 21.21
C PRO A 256 14.35 -13.07 20.44
N ARG A 257 15.43 -13.82 20.12
CA ARG A 257 15.32 -15.15 19.52
C ARG A 257 14.43 -16.00 20.43
N GLN A 258 13.32 -16.51 19.91
CA GLN A 258 12.59 -17.56 20.62
C GLN A 258 13.54 -18.74 20.76
N GLN A 259 13.89 -19.09 21.98
CA GLN A 259 14.52 -20.36 22.28
C GLN A 259 13.37 -21.36 22.31
N ASP A 260 13.38 -22.31 21.38
CA ASP A 260 12.41 -23.40 21.38
C ASP A 260 12.49 -24.11 22.74
N PRO A 261 11.36 -24.39 23.41
CA PRO A 261 11.39 -25.10 24.68
C PRO A 261 11.95 -26.50 24.39
N HIS A 262 13.10 -26.81 24.99
CA HIS A 262 13.67 -28.15 24.98
C HIS A 262 12.60 -29.14 25.47
N LEU A 263 12.20 -30.05 24.60
CA LEU A 263 11.43 -31.25 24.94
C LEU A 263 12.20 -32.01 26.02
N ALA A 264 11.66 -32.00 27.24
CA ALA A 264 12.09 -32.88 28.30
C ALA A 264 11.56 -34.28 28.02
N HIS A 265 12.47 -35.23 27.85
CA HIS A 265 12.20 -36.67 27.91
C HIS A 265 12.20 -37.13 29.36
#